data_AF-A0A150GDJ9-F1
#
_entry.id   AF-A0A150GDJ9-F1
#
_cell.length_a   1.000
_cell.length_b   1.000
_cell.length_c   1.000
_cell.angle_alpha   90.00
_cell.angle_beta   90.00
_cell.angle_gamma   90.00
#
_symmetry.space_group_name_H-M   'P 1'
#
loop_
_entity.id
_entity.type
_entity.pdbx_description
1 polymer ?
#
loop_
_entity_poly.entity_id
_entity_poly.type
_entity_poly.pdbx_seq_one_letter_code
_entity_poly.pdbx_strand_id
1 'polypeptide(L)'
;MSGDLPSWSYARNWRDSSFSSEGAISKGFFTDGGHLKSSLTMASSASLLAFSALTWKDSLVSSGNWDGVVRNVRWAADHLMACAANDGEFVAQAVAALTGAGLLLRLPGEHQDEDASEEFLDRAQALWDEWASTLESV
;
A
#
# COMPACT_ATOMS: atom_id res chain seq x y z
N MET A 1 -7.64 9.70 2.26
CA MET A 1 -7.51 8.47 3.05
C MET A 1 -8.89 8.12 3.58
N SER A 2 -9.25 6.84 3.50
CA SER A 2 -10.41 6.24 4.18
C SER A 2 -9.97 5.66 5.52
N GLY A 3 -10.88 5.38 6.44
CA GLY A 3 -10.62 4.77 7.74
C GLY A 3 -10.38 5.80 8.82
N ASP A 4 -9.79 5.35 9.93
CA ASP A 4 -9.33 6.24 11.00
C ASP A 4 -8.19 7.11 10.49
N LEU A 5 -8.42 8.42 10.38
CA LEU A 5 -7.49 9.31 9.74
C LEU A 5 -6.20 9.43 10.56
N PRO A 6 -5.03 9.11 9.99
CA PRO A 6 -3.78 9.14 10.74
C PRO A 6 -3.36 10.56 11.06
N SER A 7 -2.70 10.74 12.21
CA SER A 7 -2.21 12.05 12.70
C SER A 7 -1.21 12.73 11.76
N TRP A 8 -0.51 11.95 10.94
CA TRP A 8 0.44 12.41 9.92
C TRP A 8 -0.20 12.79 8.59
N SER A 9 -1.51 12.58 8.41
CA SER A 9 -2.20 12.90 7.16
C SER A 9 -2.09 14.40 6.86
N TYR A 10 -1.59 14.75 5.68
CA TYR A 10 -1.55 16.14 5.21
C TYR A 10 -2.93 16.79 5.18
N ALA A 11 -3.97 16.02 4.89
CA ALA A 11 -5.34 16.53 4.71
C ALA A 11 -6.12 16.69 6.03
N ARG A 12 -5.51 16.43 7.19
CA ARG A 12 -6.19 16.39 8.50
C ARG A 12 -6.87 17.69 8.95
N ASN A 13 -6.55 18.82 8.33
CA ASN A 13 -7.17 20.10 8.66
C ASN A 13 -8.55 20.29 8.00
N TRP A 14 -8.92 19.42 7.06
CA TRP A 14 -10.16 19.53 6.28
C TRP A 14 -10.76 18.17 5.90
N ARG A 15 -10.23 17.08 6.46
CA ARG A 15 -10.71 15.70 6.32
C ARG A 15 -10.83 15.08 7.70
N ASP A 16 -11.85 14.25 7.87
CA ASP A 16 -12.08 13.47 9.09
C ASP A 16 -11.97 11.96 8.81
N SER A 17 -11.91 11.17 9.89
CA SER A 17 -12.06 9.71 9.83
C SER A 17 -13.39 9.33 9.19
N SER A 18 -13.40 8.26 8.39
CA SER A 18 -14.60 7.80 7.67
C SER A 18 -14.54 6.30 7.44
N PHE A 19 -15.70 5.63 7.33
CA PHE A 19 -15.77 4.18 7.08
C PHE A 19 -15.02 3.29 8.11
N SER A 20 -14.78 3.78 9.33
CA SER A 20 -14.07 3.04 10.38
C SER A 20 -14.78 1.73 10.79
N SER A 21 -16.09 1.63 10.57
CA SER A 21 -16.87 0.41 10.82
C SER A 21 -16.49 -0.78 9.91
N GLU A 22 -15.72 -0.56 8.85
CA GLU A 22 -15.27 -1.61 7.94
C GLU A 22 -14.03 -2.38 8.44
N GLY A 23 -13.53 -2.08 9.65
CA GLY A 23 -12.41 -2.82 10.25
C GLY A 23 -11.13 -2.71 9.42
N ALA A 24 -10.45 -3.83 9.15
CA ALA A 24 -9.15 -3.85 8.47
C ALA A 24 -9.19 -3.27 7.04
N ILE A 25 -10.30 -3.45 6.31
CA ILE A 25 -10.46 -2.92 4.95
C ILE A 25 -10.84 -1.43 4.94
N SER A 26 -11.03 -0.79 6.09
CA SER A 26 -11.41 0.63 6.19
C SER A 26 -10.33 1.59 5.67
N LYS A 27 -9.04 1.18 5.72
CA LYS A 27 -7.87 1.97 5.27
C LYS A 27 -7.87 2.18 3.75
N GLY A 28 -6.76 2.72 3.23
CA GLY A 28 -6.53 2.92 1.80
C GLY A 28 -6.94 4.30 1.28
N PHE A 29 -6.90 4.44 -0.04
CA PHE A 29 -7.22 5.68 -0.75
C PHE A 29 -8.61 5.62 -1.37
N PHE A 30 -9.30 6.76 -1.36
CA PHE A 30 -10.42 6.94 -2.27
C PHE A 30 -9.89 7.20 -3.67
N THR A 31 -10.65 6.74 -4.66
CA THR A 31 -10.39 6.99 -6.07
C THR A 31 -11.08 8.28 -6.49
N ASP A 32 -10.31 9.18 -7.10
CA ASP A 32 -10.77 10.47 -7.62
C ASP A 32 -11.49 11.35 -6.55
N GLY A 33 -12.59 12.02 -6.89
CA GLY A 33 -13.37 12.86 -5.98
C GLY A 33 -14.44 12.13 -5.17
N GLY A 34 -14.57 10.81 -5.33
CA GLY A 34 -15.60 10.00 -4.69
C GLY A 34 -15.13 9.31 -3.40
N HIS A 35 -15.92 8.31 -2.96
CA HIS A 35 -15.61 7.44 -1.82
C HIS A 35 -15.38 5.97 -2.21
N LEU A 36 -15.33 5.67 -3.52
CA LEU A 36 -14.97 4.35 -4.01
C LEU A 36 -13.49 4.08 -3.69
N LYS A 37 -13.18 2.88 -3.20
CA LYS A 37 -11.80 2.40 -3.06
C LYS A 37 -11.50 1.42 -4.18
N SER A 38 -11.12 1.92 -5.36
CA SER A 38 -10.72 1.06 -6.48
C SER A 38 -9.32 0.53 -6.23
N SER A 39 -9.29 -0.70 -5.76
CA SER A 39 -8.11 -1.50 -5.53
C SER A 39 -7.06 -1.46 -6.66
N LEU A 40 -7.49 -1.53 -7.94
CA LEU A 40 -6.58 -1.47 -9.10
C LEU A 40 -5.83 -0.13 -9.12
N THR A 41 -6.58 0.98 -9.07
CA THR A 41 -5.97 2.33 -9.08
C THR A 41 -5.10 2.59 -7.86
N MET A 42 -5.49 2.06 -6.70
CA MET A 42 -4.74 2.19 -5.45
C MET A 42 -3.41 1.43 -5.54
N ALA A 43 -3.46 0.18 -6.00
CA ALA A 43 -2.27 -0.64 -6.16
C ALA A 43 -1.31 -0.07 -7.21
N SER A 44 -1.82 0.43 -8.33
CA SER A 44 -1.01 1.16 -9.32
C SER A 44 -0.30 2.38 -8.71
N SER A 45 -1.04 3.20 -7.97
CA SER A 45 -0.49 4.41 -7.32
C SER A 45 0.57 4.06 -6.26
N ALA A 46 0.28 3.07 -5.41
CA ALA A 46 1.22 2.60 -4.39
C ALA A 46 2.49 2.01 -5.01
N SER A 47 2.37 1.24 -6.09
CA SER A 47 3.51 0.67 -6.82
C SER A 47 4.42 1.76 -7.40
N LEU A 48 3.83 2.78 -8.04
CA LEU A 48 4.61 3.89 -8.61
C LEU A 48 5.27 4.76 -7.53
N LEU A 49 4.57 5.02 -6.42
CA LEU A 49 5.15 5.70 -5.27
C LEU A 49 6.31 4.90 -4.68
N ALA A 50 6.15 3.59 -4.50
CA ALA A 50 7.20 2.74 -3.98
C ALA A 50 8.41 2.67 -4.91
N PHE A 51 8.17 2.50 -6.22
CA PHE A 51 9.22 2.54 -7.24
C PHE A 51 9.98 3.88 -7.19
N SER A 52 9.26 5.00 -7.04
CA SER A 52 9.90 6.31 -6.94
C SER A 52 10.77 6.45 -5.69
N ALA A 53 10.30 5.92 -4.55
CA ALA A 53 11.04 5.94 -3.30
C ALA A 53 12.29 5.06 -3.31
N LEU A 54 12.21 3.88 -3.92
CA LEU A 54 13.35 2.98 -4.09
C LEU A 54 14.39 3.56 -5.05
N THR A 55 13.94 4.23 -6.11
CA THR A 55 14.82 4.74 -7.17
C THR A 55 15.48 6.07 -6.78
N TRP A 56 14.74 6.97 -6.13
CA TRP A 56 15.18 8.34 -5.84
C TRP A 56 15.16 8.65 -4.34
N LYS A 57 15.60 7.69 -3.51
CA LYS A 57 15.65 7.82 -2.04
C LYS A 57 16.30 9.14 -1.60
N ASP A 58 17.51 9.42 -2.07
CA ASP A 58 18.28 10.60 -1.63
C ASP A 58 17.57 11.92 -1.96
N SER A 59 16.90 12.00 -3.11
CA SER A 59 16.09 13.16 -3.50
C SER A 59 14.86 13.34 -2.60
N LEU A 60 14.21 12.25 -2.20
CA LEU A 60 13.06 12.31 -1.29
C LEU A 60 13.47 12.63 0.15
N VAL A 61 14.63 12.14 0.59
CA VAL A 61 15.21 12.49 1.89
C VAL A 61 15.59 13.97 1.92
N SER A 62 16.34 14.45 0.93
CA SER A 62 16.79 15.85 0.88
C SER A 62 15.64 16.85 0.72
N SER A 63 14.53 16.45 0.09
CA SER A 63 13.32 17.29 -0.02
C SER A 63 12.37 17.17 1.18
N GLY A 64 12.65 16.30 2.16
CA GLY A 64 11.79 16.07 3.32
C GLY A 64 10.49 15.30 3.02
N ASN A 65 10.37 14.69 1.83
CA ASN A 65 9.18 13.95 1.40
C ASN A 65 9.26 12.44 1.68
N TRP A 66 10.42 11.94 2.12
CA TRP A 66 10.67 10.52 2.40
C TRP A 66 9.57 9.90 3.28
N ASP A 67 9.34 10.49 4.46
CA ASP A 67 8.37 9.97 5.42
C ASP A 67 6.94 9.96 4.87
N GLY A 68 6.59 11.01 4.11
CA GLY A 68 5.29 11.12 3.47
C GLY A 68 5.06 9.97 2.49
N VAL A 69 6.05 9.67 1.65
CA VAL A 69 5.93 8.59 0.67
C VAL A 69 5.84 7.23 1.35
N VAL A 70 6.73 6.92 2.30
CA VAL A 70 6.74 5.62 2.98
C VAL A 70 5.42 5.37 3.73
N ARG A 71 4.91 6.36 4.48
CA ARG A 71 3.64 6.25 5.20
C ARG A 71 2.44 6.08 4.27
N ASN A 72 2.42 6.77 3.13
CA ASN A 72 1.35 6.61 2.14
C ASN A 72 1.37 5.25 1.45
N VAL A 73 2.55 4.75 1.07
CA VAL A 73 2.70 3.41 0.49
C VAL A 73 2.21 2.35 1.48
N ARG A 74 2.63 2.43 2.75
CA ARG A 74 2.16 1.51 3.80
C ARG A 74 0.65 1.58 4.00
N TRP A 75 0.07 2.78 4.02
CA TRP A 75 -1.39 2.96 4.17
C TRP A 75 -2.21 2.25 3.09
N ALA A 76 -1.73 2.29 1.84
CA ALA A 76 -2.34 1.57 0.73
C ALA A 76 -2.08 0.05 0.84
N ALA A 77 -0.86 -0.35 1.16
CA ALA A 77 -0.48 -1.76 1.30
C ALA A 77 -1.28 -2.48 2.39
N ASP A 78 -1.50 -1.85 3.55
CA ASP A 78 -2.34 -2.39 4.64
C ASP A 78 -3.76 -2.72 4.14
N HIS A 79 -4.35 -1.84 3.33
CA HIS A 79 -5.69 -2.06 2.77
C HIS A 79 -5.68 -3.21 1.76
N LEU A 80 -4.71 -3.23 0.84
CA LEU A 80 -4.60 -4.27 -0.18
C LEU A 80 -4.35 -5.65 0.45
N MET A 81 -3.55 -5.72 1.51
CA MET A 81 -3.33 -6.93 2.32
C MET A 81 -4.65 -7.42 2.94
N ALA A 82 -5.41 -6.51 3.57
CA ALA A 82 -6.70 -6.86 4.18
C ALA A 82 -7.73 -7.34 3.13
N CYS A 83 -7.74 -6.75 1.93
CA CYS A 83 -8.60 -7.20 0.83
C CYS A 83 -8.17 -8.58 0.31
N ALA A 84 -6.86 -8.81 0.13
CA ALA A 84 -6.34 -10.11 -0.31
C ALA A 84 -6.67 -11.24 0.68
N ALA A 85 -6.72 -10.95 1.99
CA ALA A 85 -7.09 -11.91 3.04
C ALA A 85 -8.51 -12.46 2.90
N ASN A 86 -9.41 -11.73 2.25
CA ASN A 86 -10.82 -12.08 2.21
C ASN A 86 -11.27 -12.82 0.94
N ASP A 87 -10.62 -12.64 -0.22
CA ASP A 87 -11.24 -13.10 -1.50
C ASP A 87 -10.35 -13.83 -2.52
N GLY A 88 -9.03 -14.00 -2.34
CA GLY A 88 -8.18 -14.83 -3.24
C GLY A 88 -8.02 -14.36 -4.71
N GLU A 89 -8.96 -13.61 -5.26
CA GLU A 89 -8.99 -13.15 -6.67
C GLU A 89 -8.23 -11.83 -6.91
N PHE A 90 -7.52 -11.34 -5.89
CA PHE A 90 -7.00 -9.99 -5.84
C PHE A 90 -5.51 -9.89 -6.19
N VAL A 91 -5.15 -10.07 -7.48
CA VAL A 91 -3.80 -10.61 -7.75
C VAL A 91 -2.78 -9.68 -8.44
N ALA A 92 -2.97 -9.24 -9.69
CA ALA A 92 -1.81 -8.75 -10.45
C ALA A 92 -1.16 -7.45 -9.92
N GLN A 93 -1.94 -6.39 -9.69
CA GLN A 93 -1.35 -5.09 -9.31
C GLN A 93 -1.05 -5.00 -7.80
N ALA A 94 -1.71 -5.83 -6.99
CA ALA A 94 -1.48 -5.93 -5.55
C ALA A 94 -0.08 -6.45 -5.25
N VAL A 95 0.40 -7.46 -6.01
CA VAL A 95 1.76 -8.01 -5.88
C VAL A 95 2.80 -6.90 -5.94
N ALA A 96 2.78 -6.08 -7.00
CA ALA A 96 3.74 -4.99 -7.17
C ALA A 96 3.70 -3.97 -6.02
N ALA A 97 2.49 -3.62 -5.55
CA ALA A 97 2.32 -2.67 -4.45
C ALA A 97 2.88 -3.23 -3.13
N LEU A 98 2.57 -4.49 -2.82
CA LEU A 98 3.04 -5.18 -1.61
C LEU A 98 4.56 -5.39 -1.65
N THR A 99 5.12 -5.81 -2.79
CA THR A 99 6.57 -5.91 -2.97
C THR A 99 7.26 -4.57 -2.74
N GLY A 100 6.74 -3.50 -3.34
CA GLY A 100 7.28 -2.16 -3.15
C GLY A 100 7.23 -1.70 -1.69
N ALA A 101 6.11 -1.94 -1.00
CA ALA A 101 5.96 -1.63 0.42
C ALA A 101 6.96 -2.42 1.28
N GLY A 102 7.05 -3.74 1.08
CA GLY A 102 7.98 -4.59 1.82
C GLY A 102 9.43 -4.16 1.63
N LEU A 103 9.86 -3.93 0.38
CA LEU A 103 11.22 -3.46 0.11
C LEU A 103 11.54 -2.12 0.76
N LEU A 104 10.58 -1.18 0.83
CA LEU A 104 10.77 0.09 1.52
C LEU A 104 10.93 -0.07 3.03
N LEU A 105 10.10 -0.92 3.65
CA LEU A 105 10.16 -1.18 5.10
C LEU A 105 11.40 -1.97 5.52
N ARG A 106 12.07 -2.62 4.57
CA ARG A 106 13.35 -3.31 4.81
C ARG A 106 14.56 -2.36 4.84
N LEU A 107 14.40 -1.12 4.38
CA LEU A 107 15.50 -0.16 4.36
C LEU A 107 15.79 0.35 5.78
N PRO A 108 17.07 0.48 6.17
CA PRO A 108 17.42 1.08 7.46
C PRO A 108 16.88 2.51 7.59
N GLY A 109 16.29 2.83 8.74
CA GLY A 109 15.75 4.15 9.06
C GLY A 109 14.57 4.13 10.03
N GLU A 110 13.91 5.28 10.21
CA GLU A 110 12.76 5.45 11.12
C GLU A 110 11.59 4.50 10.79
N HIS A 111 11.36 4.23 9.51
CA HIS A 111 10.26 3.38 9.05
C HIS A 111 10.66 1.92 8.86
N GLN A 112 11.85 1.51 9.30
CA GLN A 112 12.27 0.11 9.21
C GLN A 112 11.32 -0.76 10.04
N ASP A 113 10.73 -1.76 9.39
CA ASP A 113 9.78 -2.69 9.99
C ASP A 113 9.94 -4.04 9.29
N GLU A 114 10.80 -4.89 9.85
CA GLU A 114 11.17 -6.16 9.23
C GLU A 114 10.02 -7.16 9.24
N ASP A 115 9.22 -7.18 10.31
CA ASP A 115 8.06 -8.07 10.43
C ASP A 115 7.00 -7.71 9.37
N ALA A 116 6.63 -6.43 9.26
CA ALA A 116 5.66 -5.99 8.24
C ALA A 116 6.24 -6.13 6.82
N SER A 117 7.55 -5.93 6.65
CA SER A 117 8.23 -6.20 5.38
C SER A 117 8.07 -7.66 4.98
N GLU A 118 8.35 -8.60 5.89
CA GLU A 118 8.24 -10.04 5.64
C GLU A 118 6.79 -10.41 5.29
N GLU A 119 5.82 -9.94 6.06
CA GLU A 119 4.40 -10.20 5.80
C GLU A 119 3.97 -9.72 4.39
N PHE A 120 4.35 -8.49 3.99
CA PHE A 120 4.03 -7.98 2.67
C PHE A 120 4.70 -8.78 1.54
N LEU A 121 5.95 -9.18 1.72
CA LEU A 121 6.69 -9.93 0.71
C LEU A 121 6.15 -11.37 0.57
N ASP A 122 5.86 -12.04 1.68
CA ASP A 122 5.27 -13.38 1.68
C ASP A 122 3.91 -13.38 1.00
N ARG A 123 3.09 -12.36 1.26
CA ARG A 123 1.81 -12.23 0.58
C ARG A 123 1.94 -11.94 -0.90
N ALA A 124 2.88 -11.05 -1.28
CA ALA A 124 3.14 -10.77 -2.68
C ALA A 124 3.57 -12.05 -3.42
N GLN A 125 4.41 -12.88 -2.81
CA GLN A 125 4.83 -14.17 -3.35
C GLN A 125 3.65 -15.12 -3.49
N ALA A 126 2.84 -15.31 -2.45
CA ALA A 126 1.68 -16.20 -2.48
C ALA A 126 0.67 -15.80 -3.57
N LEU A 127 0.36 -14.51 -3.69
CA LEU A 127 -0.50 -13.98 -4.75
C LEU A 127 0.11 -14.22 -6.14
N TRP A 128 1.41 -13.97 -6.30
CA TRP A 128 2.09 -14.23 -7.55
C TRP A 128 2.00 -15.71 -7.95
N ASP A 129 2.25 -16.63 -7.02
CA ASP A 129 2.21 -18.07 -7.29
C ASP A 129 0.79 -18.55 -7.62
N GLU A 130 -0.23 -18.05 -6.90
CA GLU A 130 -1.64 -18.35 -7.16
C GLU A 130 -2.08 -17.87 -8.55
N TRP A 131 -1.76 -16.63 -8.93
CA TRP A 131 -2.16 -16.12 -10.25
C TRP A 131 -1.30 -16.65 -11.39
N ALA A 132 0.03 -16.65 -11.24
CA ALA A 132 0.93 -17.11 -12.29
C ALA A 132 0.71 -18.59 -12.64
N SER A 133 0.36 -19.44 -11.66
CA SER A 133 0.03 -20.83 -11.93
C SER A 133 -1.29 -21.03 -12.69
N THR A 134 -2.24 -20.08 -12.57
CA THR A 134 -3.51 -20.12 -13.33
C THR A 134 -3.41 -19.55 -14.75
N LEU A 135 -2.37 -18.78 -15.04
CA LEU A 135 -2.13 -18.20 -16.37
C LEU A 135 -1.78 -19.20 -17.47
N GLU A 136 -1.45 -20.46 -17.13
CA GLU A 136 -1.30 -21.53 -18.13
C GLU A 136 -2.61 -21.82 -18.90
N SER A 137 -3.73 -21.20 -18.50
CA SER A 137 -5.05 -21.33 -19.12
C SER A 137 -5.55 -20.08 -19.91
N VAL A 138 -4.75 -19.01 -20.02
CA VAL A 138 -5.12 -17.76 -20.72
C VAL A 138 -4.52 -17.70 -22.12
#